data_AF-A0A1H7CK74-F1
#
_entry.id   AF-A0A1H7CK74-F1
#
_cell.length_a   1.000
_cell.length_b   1.000
_cell.length_c   1.000
_cell.angle_alpha   90.00
_cell.angle_beta   90.00
_cell.angle_gamma   90.00
#
_symmetry.space_group_name_H-M   'P 1'
#
loop_
_entity.id
_entity.type
_entity.pdbx_description
1 polymer ?
#
loop_
_entity_poly.entity_id
_entity_poly.type
_entity_poly.pdbx_seq_one_letter_code
_entity_poly.pdbx_strand_id
1 'polypeptide(L)'
;MVCAWTGAYSQGSGVHSTSQVHAGGHYGVYGSLLFNSGYLVTPRSSPTDNVYFTDGSAYSGPSDGSHIDGYAEKAGNTAFTFPIGNGAKLRTAGISAPATASNFKAAYWFENPNAATLPAGAPFPISNLGTGVSAVSSLEYWDVDGASSVNLTLTWDAASNLSVLTSGTIANLVVVGYNTTTAKWESLGNAGGTTGALATTGTITANGVTPDNYTAFTFGTSAAATTPDLRPFTIMPNVTFSTAETVRPFTVRLRN
;
A
#
# COMPACT_ATOMS: atom_id res chain seq x y z
N MET A 1 50.47 -7.03 -30.80
CA MET A 1 50.00 -7.79 -29.62
C MET A 1 48.80 -7.04 -29.08
N VAL A 2 47.59 -7.43 -29.48
CA VAL A 2 46.37 -6.75 -29.03
C VAL A 2 46.03 -7.33 -27.67
N CYS A 3 46.21 -6.55 -26.62
CA CYS A 3 45.76 -6.90 -25.28
C CYS A 3 44.23 -6.83 -25.28
N ALA A 4 43.56 -7.97 -25.46
CA ALA A 4 42.13 -8.07 -25.26
C ALA A 4 41.86 -8.03 -23.76
N TRP A 5 41.28 -6.91 -23.29
CA TRP A 5 40.76 -6.81 -21.93
C TRP A 5 39.48 -7.65 -21.87
N THR A 6 39.60 -8.92 -21.46
CA THR A 6 38.44 -9.72 -21.08
C THR A 6 37.89 -9.13 -19.79
N GLY A 7 36.85 -8.29 -19.90
CA GLY A 7 36.17 -7.74 -18.74
C GLY A 7 35.69 -8.85 -17.82
N ALA A 8 36.12 -8.83 -16.56
CA ALA A 8 35.52 -9.65 -15.53
C ALA A 8 34.15 -9.03 -15.19
N TYR A 9 33.07 -9.70 -15.56
CA TYR A 9 31.73 -9.35 -15.11
C TYR A 9 31.49 -10.03 -13.76
N SER A 10 31.35 -9.25 -12.69
CA SER A 10 30.81 -9.79 -11.43
C SER A 10 29.35 -10.18 -11.67
N GLN A 11 29.01 -11.46 -11.57
CA GLN A 11 27.65 -11.95 -11.82
C GLN A 11 26.63 -11.58 -10.72
N GLY A 12 27.07 -10.92 -9.65
CA GLY A 12 26.20 -10.37 -8.62
C GLY A 12 26.98 -9.58 -7.57
N SER A 13 26.28 -8.65 -6.90
CA SER A 13 26.77 -7.92 -5.73
C SER A 13 26.03 -8.42 -4.49
N GLY A 14 26.72 -8.56 -3.36
CA GLY A 14 26.15 -9.07 -2.12
C GLY A 14 26.24 -8.06 -0.98
N VAL A 15 25.18 -8.00 -0.15
CA VAL A 15 25.17 -7.27 1.12
C VAL A 15 25.32 -8.28 2.24
N HIS A 16 26.47 -8.25 2.90
CA HIS A 16 26.84 -9.16 3.99
C HIS A 16 26.88 -8.47 5.36
N SER A 17 26.66 -7.16 5.39
CA SER A 17 26.54 -6.36 6.61
C SER A 17 25.73 -5.09 6.28
N THR A 18 25.42 -4.31 7.31
CA THR A 18 24.70 -3.05 7.13
C THR A 18 25.57 -2.04 6.37
N SER A 19 24.98 -1.42 5.36
CA SER A 19 25.58 -0.29 4.63
C SER A 19 24.56 0.82 4.44
N GLN A 20 25.04 2.05 4.32
CA GLN A 20 24.19 3.24 4.30
C GLN A 20 24.45 4.08 3.05
N VAL A 21 23.36 4.48 2.40
CA VAL A 21 23.38 5.54 1.38
C VAL A 21 23.34 6.88 2.11
N HIS A 22 24.35 7.72 1.85
CA HIS A 22 24.39 9.08 2.39
C HIS A 22 23.40 9.98 1.65
N ALA A 23 22.99 11.07 2.30
CA ALA A 23 22.13 12.07 1.68
C ALA A 23 22.76 12.61 0.38
N GLY A 24 21.98 12.70 -0.69
CA GLY A 24 22.43 13.03 -2.05
C GLY A 24 23.09 11.88 -2.83
N GLY A 25 23.08 10.66 -2.30
CA GLY A 25 23.65 9.46 -2.93
C GLY A 25 22.60 8.45 -3.39
N HIS A 26 23.00 7.53 -4.27
CA HIS A 26 22.18 6.41 -4.72
C HIS A 26 23.01 5.12 -4.74
N TYR A 27 22.39 3.97 -4.44
CA TYR A 27 22.99 2.65 -4.67
C TYR A 27 22.37 2.00 -5.90
N GLY A 28 23.09 1.98 -7.02
CA GLY A 28 22.58 1.44 -8.29
C GLY A 28 22.75 -0.07 -8.43
N VAL A 29 21.69 -0.78 -8.81
CA VAL A 29 21.67 -2.21 -9.11
C VAL A 29 21.41 -2.41 -10.60
N TYR A 30 22.43 -2.85 -11.33
CA TYR A 30 22.40 -3.09 -12.79
C TYR A 30 22.19 -4.56 -13.19
N GLY A 31 22.43 -5.48 -12.25
CA GLY A 31 22.32 -6.92 -12.46
C GLY A 31 21.51 -7.54 -11.33
N SER A 32 22.16 -8.38 -10.51
CA SER A 32 21.53 -8.98 -9.35
C SER A 32 22.15 -8.50 -8.03
N LEU A 33 21.29 -8.21 -7.05
CA LEU A 33 21.67 -7.93 -5.66
C LEU A 33 21.29 -9.11 -4.75
N LEU A 34 22.26 -9.66 -4.01
CA LEU A 34 22.02 -10.67 -2.99
C LEU A 34 21.94 -10.02 -1.61
N PHE A 35 20.80 -10.17 -0.95
CA PHE A 35 20.64 -9.88 0.48
C PHE A 35 21.05 -11.13 1.27
N ASN A 36 22.20 -11.08 1.95
CA ASN A 36 22.67 -12.18 2.77
C ASN A 36 22.50 -11.90 4.27
N SER A 37 22.89 -10.70 4.71
CA SER A 37 22.79 -10.27 6.10
C SER A 37 22.94 -8.76 6.24
N GLY A 38 22.21 -8.17 7.19
CA GLY A 38 22.22 -6.73 7.45
C GLY A 38 21.38 -5.93 6.46
N TYR A 39 21.38 -4.61 6.62
CA TYR A 39 20.43 -3.74 5.91
C TYR A 39 21.12 -2.81 4.90
N LEU A 40 20.41 -2.49 3.83
CA LEU A 40 20.72 -1.30 3.03
C LEU A 40 19.89 -0.15 3.58
N VAL A 41 20.54 0.76 4.31
CA VAL A 41 19.85 1.87 4.97
C VAL A 41 19.82 3.08 4.03
N THR A 42 18.63 3.59 3.76
CA THR A 42 18.41 4.79 2.95
C THR A 42 17.54 5.79 3.71
N PRO A 43 17.81 7.10 3.62
CA PRO A 43 17.08 8.10 4.39
C PRO A 43 15.61 8.21 3.93
N ARG A 44 14.68 7.97 4.85
CA ARG A 44 13.24 8.15 4.61
C ARG A 44 12.80 9.61 4.46
N SER A 45 13.66 10.56 4.82
CA SER A 45 13.40 11.99 4.61
C SER A 45 13.74 12.46 3.19
N SER A 46 14.34 11.60 2.37
CA SER A 46 14.77 11.92 1.01
C SER A 46 14.51 10.73 0.07
N PRO A 47 13.30 10.63 -0.51
CA PRO A 47 12.92 9.48 -1.36
C PRO A 47 13.82 9.27 -2.59
N THR A 48 14.57 10.30 -2.99
CA THR A 48 15.56 10.20 -4.07
C THR A 48 16.83 9.49 -3.62
N ASP A 49 17.21 9.56 -2.35
CA ASP A 49 18.43 8.95 -1.85
C ASP A 49 18.17 7.47 -1.51
N ASN A 50 18.20 6.62 -2.53
CA ASN A 50 17.61 5.29 -2.48
C ASN A 50 18.50 4.19 -3.06
N VAL A 51 18.03 2.95 -2.94
CA VAL A 51 18.56 1.81 -3.70
C VAL A 51 17.81 1.75 -5.03
N TYR A 52 18.51 2.01 -6.13
CA TYR A 52 17.95 2.13 -7.47
C TYR A 52 18.14 0.84 -8.29
N PHE A 53 17.06 0.12 -8.52
CA PHE A 53 16.98 -1.04 -9.39
C PHE A 53 16.70 -0.59 -10.82
N THR A 54 17.68 -0.81 -11.71
CA THR A 54 17.51 -0.54 -13.14
C THR A 54 16.55 -1.53 -13.79
N ASP A 55 16.13 -1.23 -15.03
CA ASP A 55 15.33 -2.17 -15.79
C ASP A 55 16.09 -3.48 -16.07
N GLY A 56 15.40 -4.62 -15.90
CA GLY A 56 16.02 -5.95 -15.97
C GLY A 56 16.86 -6.37 -14.76
N SER A 57 17.06 -5.50 -13.75
CA SER A 57 17.74 -5.89 -12.52
C SER A 57 16.87 -6.77 -11.62
N ALA A 58 17.51 -7.55 -10.76
CA ALA A 58 16.87 -8.49 -9.86
C ALA A 58 17.54 -8.48 -8.48
N TYR A 59 16.93 -9.17 -7.53
CA TYR A 59 17.54 -9.46 -6.24
C TYR A 59 17.15 -10.85 -5.73
N SER A 60 17.84 -11.32 -4.71
CA SER A 60 17.47 -12.55 -3.98
C SER A 60 17.82 -12.45 -2.50
N GLY A 61 17.21 -13.32 -1.69
CA GLY A 61 17.52 -13.46 -0.26
C GLY A 61 17.00 -12.39 0.73
N PRO A 62 16.00 -11.53 0.40
CA PRO A 62 15.54 -10.61 1.43
C PRO A 62 14.85 -11.38 2.57
N SER A 63 15.07 -10.93 3.80
CA SER A 63 14.50 -11.50 5.00
C SER A 63 14.33 -10.43 6.07
N ASP A 64 13.75 -10.78 7.22
CA ASP A 64 13.70 -9.89 8.39
C ASP A 64 15.11 -9.42 8.82
N GLY A 65 16.15 -10.26 8.62
CA GLY A 65 17.54 -9.91 8.90
C GLY A 65 18.32 -9.34 7.71
N SER A 66 17.69 -9.18 6.54
CA SER A 66 18.36 -8.71 5.32
C SER A 66 17.41 -8.01 4.35
N HIS A 67 17.33 -6.68 4.38
CA HIS A 67 16.43 -5.91 3.51
C HIS A 67 16.85 -4.45 3.39
N ILE A 68 16.12 -3.67 2.60
CA ILE A 68 16.29 -2.21 2.50
C ILE A 68 15.51 -1.56 3.64
N ASP A 69 16.22 -0.88 4.53
CA ASP A 69 15.63 -0.08 5.60
C ASP A 69 15.54 1.39 5.15
N GLY A 70 14.48 1.70 4.39
CA GLY A 70 14.25 3.01 3.76
C GLY A 70 13.65 2.87 2.37
N TYR A 71 13.94 3.84 1.49
CA TYR A 71 13.47 3.84 0.10
C TYR A 71 14.27 2.91 -0.82
N ALA A 72 13.52 2.22 -1.66
CA ALA A 72 13.98 1.55 -2.87
C ALA A 72 13.25 2.15 -4.09
N GLU A 73 13.93 2.21 -5.22
CA GLU A 73 13.37 2.67 -6.49
C GLU A 73 13.54 1.59 -7.56
N LYS A 74 12.54 1.39 -8.41
CA LYS A 74 12.61 0.52 -9.59
C LYS A 74 12.25 1.32 -10.82
N ALA A 75 13.09 1.25 -11.84
CA ALA A 75 12.80 1.75 -13.19
C ALA A 75 12.44 0.62 -14.14
N GLY A 76 11.56 0.89 -15.10
CA GLY A 76 11.22 -0.02 -16.19
C GLY A 76 9.74 -0.36 -16.26
N ASN A 77 9.41 -1.45 -16.96
CA ASN A 77 8.02 -1.87 -17.20
C ASN A 77 7.73 -3.31 -16.77
N THR A 78 8.57 -3.87 -15.90
CA THR A 78 8.36 -5.20 -15.32
C THR A 78 7.65 -5.11 -13.98
N ALA A 79 6.90 -6.16 -13.63
CA ALA A 79 6.43 -6.32 -12.26
C ALA A 79 7.63 -6.36 -11.29
N PHE A 80 7.42 -5.88 -10.07
CA PHE A 80 8.50 -5.77 -9.09
C PHE A 80 7.96 -5.89 -7.68
N THR A 81 8.75 -6.48 -6.79
CA THR A 81 8.49 -6.50 -5.34
C THR A 81 9.62 -5.72 -4.70
N PHE A 82 9.30 -4.70 -3.91
CA PHE A 82 10.31 -3.90 -3.23
C PHE A 82 10.78 -4.67 -1.98
N PRO A 83 12.09 -4.98 -1.84
CA PRO A 83 12.62 -5.71 -0.67
C PRO A 83 12.86 -4.73 0.50
N ILE A 84 11.81 -4.03 0.90
CA ILE A 84 11.83 -2.97 1.91
C ILE A 84 11.31 -3.45 3.26
N GLY A 85 11.71 -2.76 4.33
CA GLY A 85 11.33 -3.06 5.71
C GLY A 85 11.66 -1.90 6.65
N ASN A 86 11.78 -2.18 7.94
CA ASN A 86 12.06 -1.17 8.98
C ASN A 86 13.31 -1.46 9.84
N GLY A 87 14.24 -2.28 9.34
CA GLY A 87 15.42 -2.72 10.09
C GLY A 87 15.14 -3.79 11.14
N ALA A 88 13.90 -4.30 11.20
CA ALA A 88 13.51 -5.43 12.04
C ALA A 88 12.63 -6.45 11.30
N LYS A 89 11.79 -5.97 10.38
CA LYS A 89 10.86 -6.80 9.62
C LYS A 89 10.89 -6.45 8.15
N LEU A 90 10.85 -7.46 7.31
CA LEU A 90 10.61 -7.32 5.89
C LEU A 90 9.11 -7.07 5.65
N ARG A 91 8.82 -5.97 4.95
CA ARG A 91 7.47 -5.62 4.50
C ARG A 91 7.44 -5.11 3.09
N THR A 92 7.48 -6.07 2.19
CA THR A 92 7.48 -5.79 0.76
C THR A 92 6.17 -5.15 0.31
N ALA A 93 6.30 -4.16 -0.57
CA ALA A 93 5.23 -3.71 -1.46
C ALA A 93 5.50 -4.30 -2.86
N GLY A 94 4.48 -4.75 -3.56
CA GLY A 94 4.58 -5.28 -4.92
C GLY A 94 3.77 -4.43 -5.90
N ILE A 95 4.29 -4.28 -7.11
CA ILE A 95 3.59 -3.65 -8.24
C ILE A 95 3.48 -4.63 -9.40
N SER A 96 2.35 -4.61 -10.11
CA SER A 96 2.27 -5.24 -11.43
C SER A 96 3.16 -4.50 -12.44
N ALA A 97 3.40 -5.11 -13.60
CA ALA A 97 4.03 -4.44 -14.72
C ALA A 97 3.22 -3.18 -15.10
N PRO A 98 3.80 -1.97 -15.09
CA PRO A 98 3.13 -0.78 -15.60
C PRO A 98 3.05 -0.86 -17.14
N ALA A 99 2.07 -0.19 -17.75
CA ALA A 99 1.86 -0.22 -19.20
C ALA A 99 3.03 0.41 -19.99
N THR A 100 3.69 1.41 -19.40
CA THR A 100 4.85 2.09 -19.96
C THR A 100 5.97 2.10 -18.94
N ALA A 101 7.23 2.18 -19.40
CA ALA A 101 8.36 2.31 -18.50
C ALA A 101 8.19 3.53 -17.59
N SER A 102 8.32 3.33 -16.29
CA SER A 102 8.15 4.36 -15.27
C SER A 102 9.04 4.03 -14.07
N ASN A 103 9.24 5.02 -13.21
CA ASN A 103 9.94 4.83 -11.96
C ASN A 103 8.91 4.72 -10.84
N PHE A 104 9.14 3.77 -9.94
CA PHE A 104 8.35 3.60 -8.74
C PHE A 104 9.29 3.57 -7.54
N LYS A 105 8.90 4.24 -6.46
CA LYS A 105 9.65 4.23 -5.20
C LYS A 105 8.77 3.65 -4.12
N ALA A 106 9.37 2.97 -3.15
CA ALA A 106 8.63 2.48 -2.01
C ALA A 106 9.47 2.49 -0.74
N ALA A 107 8.82 2.80 0.38
CA ALA A 107 9.36 2.67 1.73
C ALA A 107 8.27 2.20 2.70
N TYR A 108 8.71 1.68 3.84
CA TYR A 108 7.83 1.11 4.87
C TYR A 108 8.12 1.67 6.25
N TRP A 109 7.06 1.82 7.05
CA TRP A 109 7.08 2.21 8.44
C TRP A 109 6.19 1.29 9.27
N PHE A 110 6.74 0.76 10.37
CA PHE A 110 5.97 0.15 11.44
C PHE A 110 5.66 1.21 12.51
N GLU A 111 4.83 2.17 12.14
CA GLU A 111 4.45 3.33 12.94
C GLU A 111 2.97 3.65 12.74
N ASN A 112 2.36 4.30 13.73
CA ASN A 112 0.98 4.77 13.63
C ASN A 112 0.84 5.93 12.63
N PRO A 113 0.02 5.80 11.56
CA PRO A 113 -0.19 6.86 10.59
C PRO A 113 -0.68 8.19 11.19
N ASN A 114 -1.40 8.17 12.33
CA ASN A 114 -1.82 9.37 13.06
C ASN A 114 -0.65 10.21 13.59
N ALA A 115 0.48 9.56 13.88
CA ALA A 115 1.65 10.17 14.49
C ALA A 115 2.82 10.32 13.49
N ALA A 116 2.62 9.88 12.25
CA ALA A 116 3.64 9.92 11.22
C ALA A 116 4.16 11.34 10.99
N THR A 117 5.47 11.44 10.80
CA THR A 117 6.16 12.69 10.44
C THR A 117 6.68 12.69 9.00
N LEU A 118 6.67 11.53 8.35
CA LEU A 118 7.10 11.28 6.98
C LEU A 118 6.11 10.29 6.32
N PRO A 119 6.07 10.21 4.98
CA PRO A 119 6.66 11.15 4.01
C PRO A 119 5.99 12.54 4.08
N ALA A 120 6.37 13.45 3.17
CA ALA A 120 5.72 14.75 3.06
C ALA A 120 4.20 14.57 2.86
N GLY A 121 3.41 15.33 3.62
CA GLY A 121 1.95 15.16 3.68
C GLY A 121 1.45 14.43 4.93
N ALA A 122 2.35 13.87 5.74
CA ALA A 122 2.06 13.38 7.09
C ALA A 122 1.73 14.54 8.07
N PRO A 123 1.02 14.29 9.19
CA PRO A 123 0.46 13.01 9.61
C PRO A 123 -0.74 12.58 8.75
N PHE A 124 -1.14 11.33 8.87
CA PHE A 124 -2.28 10.75 8.14
C PHE A 124 -3.38 10.33 9.13
N PRO A 125 -4.30 11.24 9.51
CA PRO A 125 -5.29 10.94 10.53
C PRO A 125 -6.19 9.76 10.13
N ILE A 126 -6.12 8.64 10.86
CA ILE A 126 -6.89 7.42 10.61
C ILE A 126 -8.40 7.61 10.82
N SER A 127 -8.80 8.73 11.43
CA SER A 127 -10.20 9.15 11.57
C SER A 127 -10.74 9.88 10.33
N ASN A 128 -9.87 10.31 9.41
CA ASN A 128 -10.30 10.99 8.18
C ASN A 128 -10.74 9.96 7.15
N LEU A 129 -11.92 9.38 7.36
CA LEU A 129 -12.46 8.32 6.52
C LEU A 129 -13.12 8.90 5.25
N GLY A 130 -12.74 8.34 4.11
CA GLY A 130 -13.34 8.58 2.81
C GLY A 130 -14.33 7.47 2.42
N THR A 131 -14.65 7.41 1.13
CA THR A 131 -15.62 6.47 0.59
C THR A 131 -15.17 5.02 0.79
N GLY A 132 -16.06 4.19 1.31
CA GLY A 132 -15.86 2.74 1.41
C GLY A 132 -14.91 2.29 2.52
N VAL A 133 -14.55 3.17 3.48
CA VAL A 133 -13.67 2.84 4.62
C VAL A 133 -14.43 2.95 5.94
N SER A 134 -14.32 1.92 6.79
CA SER A 134 -14.89 1.89 8.15
C SER A 134 -13.84 2.00 9.25
N ALA A 135 -12.64 1.49 9.01
CA ALA A 135 -11.50 1.64 9.90
C ALA A 135 -10.20 1.56 9.10
N VAL A 136 -9.13 2.11 9.67
CA VAL A 136 -7.78 2.12 9.09
C VAL A 136 -6.81 1.61 10.15
N SER A 137 -5.82 0.82 9.73
CA SER A 137 -4.79 0.30 10.62
C SER A 137 -3.99 1.43 11.27
N SER A 138 -3.69 1.29 12.55
CA SER A 138 -2.89 2.23 13.32
C SER A 138 -1.46 1.74 13.57
N LEU A 139 -1.01 0.70 12.86
CA LEU A 139 0.23 -0.02 13.19
C LEU A 139 1.35 0.16 12.18
N GLU A 140 1.01 0.35 10.91
CA GLU A 140 2.00 0.43 9.84
C GLU A 140 1.44 1.14 8.61
N TYR A 141 2.35 1.62 7.76
CA TYR A 141 2.02 2.17 6.45
C TYR A 141 3.19 2.02 5.49
N TRP A 142 2.86 2.11 4.21
CA TRP A 142 3.80 2.20 3.10
C TRP A 142 3.67 3.57 2.45
N ASP A 143 4.78 4.07 1.95
CA ASP A 143 4.80 5.09 0.93
C ASP A 143 5.16 4.42 -0.39
N VAL A 144 4.42 4.71 -1.44
CA VAL A 144 4.67 4.20 -2.78
C VAL A 144 4.44 5.34 -3.77
N ASP A 145 5.50 5.77 -4.46
CA ASP A 145 5.43 6.79 -5.50
C ASP A 145 5.40 6.12 -6.87
N GLY A 146 4.68 6.73 -7.82
CA GLY A 146 4.62 6.32 -9.22
C GLY A 146 3.41 6.92 -9.96
N ALA A 147 3.67 7.48 -11.14
CA ALA A 147 2.63 8.12 -11.97
C ALA A 147 1.78 7.13 -12.78
N SER A 148 2.26 5.89 -12.95
CA SER A 148 1.62 4.86 -13.78
C SER A 148 0.68 3.98 -12.94
N SER A 149 -0.48 3.66 -13.50
CA SER A 149 -1.45 2.76 -12.84
C SER A 149 -0.95 1.31 -12.79
N VAL A 150 -0.99 0.70 -11.61
CA VAL A 150 -0.52 -0.66 -11.33
C VAL A 150 -1.44 -1.37 -10.32
N ASN A 151 -1.35 -2.69 -10.26
CA ASN A 151 -1.91 -3.43 -9.13
C ASN A 151 -0.91 -3.37 -7.97
N LEU A 152 -1.31 -2.81 -6.84
CA LEU A 152 -0.49 -2.66 -5.64
C LEU A 152 -0.76 -3.83 -4.69
N THR A 153 0.29 -4.54 -4.29
CA THR A 153 0.24 -5.67 -3.37
C THR A 153 0.96 -5.34 -2.08
N LEU A 154 0.30 -5.48 -0.93
CA LEU A 154 0.90 -5.29 0.39
C LEU A 154 0.98 -6.63 1.13
N THR A 155 1.95 -6.75 2.02
CA THR A 155 2.19 -7.95 2.83
C THR A 155 1.93 -7.70 4.30
N TRP A 156 1.51 -8.73 5.03
CA TRP A 156 1.36 -8.67 6.49
C TRP A 156 1.91 -9.93 7.17
N ASP A 157 2.01 -9.84 8.50
CA ASP A 157 2.32 -10.89 9.46
C ASP A 157 1.45 -10.68 10.72
N ALA A 158 1.66 -11.51 11.75
CA ALA A 158 0.90 -11.45 12.99
C ALA A 158 0.96 -10.09 13.72
N ALA A 159 2.05 -9.30 13.55
CA ALA A 159 2.19 -8.00 14.20
C ALA A 159 1.33 -6.91 13.56
N SER A 160 0.83 -7.13 12.34
CA SER A 160 -0.15 -6.25 11.69
C SER A 160 -1.53 -6.28 12.36
N ASN A 161 -1.77 -7.23 13.27
CA ASN A 161 -2.98 -7.38 14.08
C ASN A 161 -4.30 -7.27 13.28
N LEU A 162 -4.31 -7.84 12.06
CA LEU A 162 -5.44 -7.70 11.14
C LEU A 162 -6.69 -8.44 11.62
N SER A 163 -6.55 -9.44 12.50
CA SER A 163 -7.69 -10.10 13.16
C SER A 163 -8.52 -9.11 13.99
N VAL A 164 -7.88 -8.17 14.69
CA VAL A 164 -8.60 -7.13 15.43
C VAL A 164 -9.22 -6.12 14.48
N LEU A 165 -8.44 -5.64 13.50
CA LEU A 165 -8.91 -4.65 12.52
C LEU A 165 -10.17 -5.13 11.78
N THR A 166 -10.20 -6.39 11.36
CA THR A 166 -11.26 -6.97 10.50
C THR A 166 -12.33 -7.74 11.28
N SER A 167 -12.27 -7.74 12.62
CA SER A 167 -13.09 -8.62 13.47
C SER A 167 -13.02 -10.10 13.03
N GLY A 168 -11.82 -10.56 12.69
CA GLY A 168 -11.52 -11.93 12.27
C GLY A 168 -11.99 -12.30 10.85
N THR A 169 -12.58 -11.38 10.10
CA THR A 169 -13.16 -11.66 8.77
C THR A 169 -12.27 -11.12 7.66
N ILE A 170 -11.48 -12.00 7.03
CA ILE A 170 -10.50 -11.60 5.99
C ILE A 170 -11.15 -10.92 4.77
N ALA A 171 -12.41 -11.22 4.48
CA ALA A 171 -13.16 -10.59 3.40
C ALA A 171 -13.43 -9.09 3.62
N ASN A 172 -13.35 -8.61 4.87
CA ASN A 172 -13.49 -7.20 5.20
C ASN A 172 -12.19 -6.41 4.97
N LEU A 173 -11.05 -7.09 4.79
CA LEU A 173 -9.76 -6.46 4.59
C LEU A 173 -9.69 -5.81 3.22
N VAL A 174 -9.33 -4.53 3.20
CA VAL A 174 -9.09 -3.74 1.98
C VAL A 174 -7.76 -3.00 2.09
N VAL A 175 -7.15 -2.71 0.94
CA VAL A 175 -6.09 -1.69 0.88
C VAL A 175 -6.76 -0.33 0.94
N VAL A 176 -6.19 0.58 1.74
CA VAL A 176 -6.61 1.99 1.77
C VAL A 176 -5.44 2.89 1.40
N GLY A 177 -5.74 3.99 0.71
CA GLY A 177 -4.79 5.04 0.37
C GLY A 177 -5.22 6.38 0.95
N TYR A 178 -4.29 7.17 1.49
CA TYR A 178 -4.55 8.52 1.97
C TYR A 178 -4.44 9.51 0.80
N ASN A 179 -5.59 9.97 0.31
CA ASN A 179 -5.69 10.73 -0.93
C ASN A 179 -5.08 12.14 -0.78
N THR A 180 -4.20 12.50 -1.70
CA THR A 180 -3.45 13.78 -1.70
C THR A 180 -4.35 15.01 -1.82
N THR A 181 -5.51 14.86 -2.44
CA THR A 181 -6.46 15.95 -2.71
C THR A 181 -7.54 16.06 -1.63
N THR A 182 -8.11 14.92 -1.20
CA THR A 182 -9.23 14.92 -0.25
C THR A 182 -8.79 14.84 1.21
N ALA A 183 -7.51 14.52 1.47
CA ALA A 183 -6.94 14.32 2.80
C ALA A 183 -7.74 13.27 3.63
N LYS A 184 -8.17 12.21 2.94
CA LYS A 184 -8.98 11.11 3.48
C LYS A 184 -8.46 9.76 3.03
N TRP A 185 -8.66 8.76 3.88
CA TRP A 185 -8.45 7.37 3.55
C TRP A 185 -9.57 6.85 2.65
N GLU A 186 -9.23 6.45 1.44
CA GLU A 186 -10.17 5.88 0.47
C GLU A 186 -9.87 4.40 0.28
N SER A 187 -10.93 3.61 0.12
CA SER A 187 -10.78 2.18 -0.15
C SER A 187 -10.32 1.97 -1.59
N LEU A 188 -9.18 1.31 -1.75
CA LEU A 188 -8.67 0.81 -3.04
C LEU A 188 -9.14 -0.64 -3.29
N GLY A 189 -9.85 -1.21 -2.31
CA GLY A 189 -10.40 -2.55 -2.36
C GLY A 189 -9.35 -3.65 -2.25
N ASN A 190 -9.73 -4.83 -2.71
CA ASN A 190 -8.96 -6.07 -2.66
C ASN A 190 -9.19 -6.93 -3.92
N ALA A 191 -9.55 -6.28 -5.04
CA ALA A 191 -9.96 -6.95 -6.27
C ALA A 191 -8.85 -7.80 -6.94
N GLY A 192 -7.58 -7.56 -6.60
CA GLY A 192 -6.47 -8.40 -7.03
C GLY A 192 -6.32 -9.69 -6.21
N GLY A 193 -7.11 -9.83 -5.13
CA GLY A 193 -7.15 -11.00 -4.27
C GLY A 193 -6.49 -10.79 -2.91
N THR A 194 -6.81 -11.70 -2.00
CA THR A 194 -6.23 -11.79 -0.66
C THR A 194 -5.79 -13.23 -0.40
N THR A 195 -4.59 -13.45 0.11
CA THR A 195 -4.02 -14.78 0.39
C THR A 195 -3.54 -14.89 1.83
N GLY A 196 -3.32 -16.11 2.31
CA GLY A 196 -2.80 -16.36 3.66
C GLY A 196 -3.87 -16.23 4.75
N ALA A 197 -3.43 -15.90 5.98
CA ALA A 197 -4.31 -15.82 7.14
C ALA A 197 -3.99 -14.61 8.04
N LEU A 198 -5.04 -14.00 8.60
CA LEU A 198 -4.96 -12.77 9.41
C LEU A 198 -4.03 -12.87 10.63
N ALA A 199 -3.96 -14.05 11.25
CA ALA A 199 -3.16 -14.30 12.46
C ALA A 199 -1.70 -14.71 12.15
N THR A 200 -1.36 -14.88 10.88
CA THR A 200 -0.02 -15.28 10.42
C THR A 200 0.40 -14.33 9.31
N THR A 201 0.87 -14.84 8.17
CA THR A 201 1.29 -14.04 7.02
C THR A 201 0.26 -14.07 5.90
N GLY A 202 0.31 -13.06 5.03
CA GLY A 202 -0.46 -13.06 3.79
C GLY A 202 -0.23 -11.82 2.94
N THR A 203 -0.99 -11.74 1.85
CA THR A 203 -0.93 -10.64 0.88
C THR A 203 -2.32 -10.17 0.48
N ILE A 204 -2.42 -8.89 0.14
CA ILE A 204 -3.64 -8.27 -0.39
C ILE A 204 -3.28 -7.37 -1.56
N THR A 205 -4.06 -7.44 -2.64
CA THR A 205 -3.81 -6.69 -3.87
C THR A 205 -5.00 -5.81 -4.24
N ALA A 206 -4.74 -4.52 -4.42
CA ALA A 206 -5.65 -3.56 -5.03
C ALA A 206 -5.30 -3.37 -6.51
N ASN A 207 -6.30 -3.26 -7.38
CA ASN A 207 -6.09 -3.14 -8.83
C ASN A 207 -6.20 -1.68 -9.29
N GLY A 208 -5.42 -1.32 -10.32
CA GLY A 208 -5.56 -0.03 -11.00
C GLY A 208 -5.23 1.19 -10.14
N VAL A 209 -4.36 1.03 -9.15
CA VAL A 209 -3.90 2.12 -8.28
C VAL A 209 -2.88 2.97 -9.04
N THR A 210 -3.08 4.29 -9.07
CA THR A 210 -2.02 5.24 -9.45
C THR A 210 -1.39 5.76 -8.16
N PRO A 211 -0.17 5.33 -7.79
CA PRO A 211 0.37 5.63 -6.47
C PRO A 211 0.48 7.13 -6.15
N ASP A 212 0.87 7.98 -7.11
CA ASP A 212 0.99 9.44 -6.93
C ASP A 212 -0.32 10.17 -6.53
N ASN A 213 -1.48 9.50 -6.58
CA ASN A 213 -2.73 10.06 -6.05
C ASN A 213 -2.84 9.97 -4.52
N TYR A 214 -1.93 9.25 -3.87
CA TYR A 214 -1.96 8.95 -2.44
C TYR A 214 -0.58 9.19 -1.82
N THR A 215 -0.53 9.62 -0.56
CA THR A 215 0.75 9.84 0.17
C THR A 215 1.08 8.73 1.17
N ALA A 216 0.14 7.82 1.39
CA ALA A 216 0.33 6.66 2.27
C ALA A 216 -0.65 5.55 1.91
N PHE A 217 -0.20 4.31 2.04
CA PHE A 217 -1.01 3.10 1.90
C PHE A 217 -0.97 2.29 3.18
N THR A 218 -2.09 1.69 3.56
CA THR A 218 -2.14 0.74 4.68
C THR A 218 -3.33 -0.19 4.53
N PHE A 219 -3.62 -0.97 5.56
CA PHE A 219 -4.80 -1.81 5.67
C PHE A 219 -5.98 -1.04 6.23
N GLY A 220 -7.17 -1.33 5.73
CA GLY A 220 -8.41 -0.87 6.33
C GLY A 220 -9.47 -1.94 6.31
N THR A 221 -10.65 -1.56 6.77
CA THR A 221 -11.87 -2.33 6.54
C THR A 221 -12.83 -1.55 5.68
N SER A 222 -13.53 -2.25 4.80
CA SER A 222 -14.74 -1.70 4.18
C SER A 222 -15.95 -2.02 5.04
N ALA A 223 -16.92 -1.12 5.09
CA ALA A 223 -18.24 -1.46 5.59
C ALA A 223 -18.75 -2.66 4.80
N ALA A 224 -19.31 -3.66 5.48
CA ALA A 224 -20.14 -4.65 4.80
C ALA A 224 -21.12 -3.86 3.94
N ALA A 225 -21.26 -4.23 2.65
CA ALA A 225 -22.28 -3.63 1.81
C ALA A 225 -23.58 -3.63 2.61
N THR A 226 -24.11 -2.46 2.94
CA THR A 226 -25.48 -2.40 3.43
C THR A 226 -26.27 -2.96 2.27
N THR A 227 -26.73 -4.20 2.39
CA THR A 227 -27.72 -4.72 1.46
C THR A 227 -28.79 -3.64 1.43
N PRO A 228 -29.12 -3.06 0.26
CA PRO A 228 -30.29 -2.20 0.17
C PRO A 228 -31.41 -2.96 0.87
N ASP A 229 -32.18 -2.30 1.72
CA ASP A 229 -33.30 -2.96 2.36
C ASP A 229 -34.28 -3.39 1.24
N LEU A 230 -34.16 -4.65 0.81
CA LEU A 230 -34.99 -5.27 -0.22
C LEU A 230 -36.32 -5.73 0.38
N ARG A 231 -36.62 -5.37 1.63
CA ARG A 231 -37.96 -5.58 2.17
C ARG A 231 -38.96 -4.87 1.26
N PRO A 232 -40.00 -5.58 0.79
CA PRO A 232 -41.02 -4.96 -0.05
C PRO A 232 -41.68 -3.83 0.74
N PHE A 233 -41.60 -2.60 0.22
CA PHE A 233 -42.41 -1.50 0.71
C PHE A 233 -43.75 -1.54 -0.03
N THR A 234 -44.85 -1.50 0.71
CA THR A 234 -46.18 -1.37 0.11
C THR A 234 -46.44 0.12 -0.13
N ILE A 235 -46.60 0.52 -1.40
CA ILE A 235 -47.19 1.81 -1.71
C ILE A 235 -48.69 1.67 -1.46
N MET A 236 -49.21 2.39 -0.46
CA MET A 236 -50.65 2.57 -0.30
C MET A 236 -51.08 3.76 -1.17
N PRO A 237 -51.71 3.57 -2.34
CA PRO A 237 -52.40 4.65 -3.00
C PRO A 237 -53.61 5.08 -2.14
N ASN A 238 -53.92 6.38 -2.13
CA ASN A 238 -55.07 6.99 -1.45
C ASN A 238 -55.04 7.05 0.08
N VAL A 239 -53.91 7.42 0.69
CA VAL A 239 -53.88 7.81 2.11
C VAL A 239 -54.39 9.24 2.27
N THR A 240 -55.61 9.40 2.78
CA THR A 240 -56.17 10.71 3.19
C THR A 240 -56.11 10.86 4.70
N PHE A 241 -55.36 11.86 5.19
CA PHE A 241 -55.43 12.32 6.57
C PHE A 241 -56.35 13.54 6.63
N SER A 242 -57.49 13.41 7.31
CA SER A 242 -58.35 14.57 7.57
C SER A 242 -58.02 15.17 8.94
N THR A 243 -57.17 16.18 8.95
CA THR A 243 -57.28 17.25 9.94
C THR A 243 -57.32 18.57 9.20
N ALA A 244 -58.31 19.38 9.56
CA ALA A 244 -58.57 20.66 8.93
C ALA A 244 -57.44 21.65 9.24
N GLU A 245 -56.38 21.67 8.42
CA GLU A 245 -55.67 22.89 8.06
C GLU A 245 -54.63 22.63 6.96
N THR A 246 -54.75 23.40 5.88
CA THR A 246 -53.74 23.70 4.84
C THR A 246 -52.91 22.53 4.29
N VAL A 247 -53.45 21.85 3.28
CA VAL A 247 -52.78 20.76 2.55
C VAL A 247 -51.61 21.30 1.69
N ARG A 248 -50.39 20.85 1.99
CA ARG A 248 -49.29 20.78 1.02
C ARG A 248 -49.04 19.30 0.69
N PRO A 249 -48.77 18.90 -0.56
CA PRO A 249 -48.49 17.50 -0.86
C PRO A 249 -47.17 17.08 -0.19
N PHE A 250 -47.21 15.98 0.57
CA PHE A 250 -46.02 15.33 1.11
C PHE A 250 -46.14 13.81 0.97
N THR A 251 -45.01 13.11 0.84
CA THR A 251 -44.95 11.65 0.69
C THR A 251 -44.67 11.01 2.05
N VAL A 252 -45.53 10.10 2.49
CA VAL A 252 -45.34 9.34 3.74
C VAL A 252 -44.70 7.99 3.41
N ARG A 253 -43.60 7.65 4.11
CA ARG A 253 -43.02 6.30 4.11
C ARG A 253 -43.21 5.69 5.49
N LEU A 254 -44.01 4.64 5.59
CA LEU A 254 -44.20 3.87 6.82
C LEU A 254 -43.26 2.67 6.84
N ARG A 255 -42.69 2.39 8.02
CA ARG A 255 -41.86 1.21 8.29
C ARG A 255 -42.69 0.23 9.13
N ASN A 256 -42.62 -1.06 8.81
CA ASN A 256 -43.03 -2.12 9.72
C ASN A 256 -41.83 -2.53 10.59
#